data_AF-B0CXV5-F1
#
_entry.id   AF-B0CXV5-F1
#
_cell.length_a   1.000
_cell.length_b   1.000
_cell.length_c   1.000
_cell.angle_alpha   90.00
_cell.angle_beta   90.00
_cell.angle_gamma   90.00
#
_symmetry.space_group_name_H-M   'P 1'
#
loop_
_entity.id
_entity.type
_entity.pdbx_description
1 polymer ?
#
loop_
_entity_poly.entity_id
_entity_poly.type
_entity_poly.pdbx_seq_one_letter_code
_entity_poly.pdbx_strand_id
1 'polypeptide(L)'
;MAPFKRKRGEDDEDDEDDLAYGKQILPVANLPDDFDEEPLDGMQYLFTVRRDARYLPHVVRAVNPYEIPEVAKTTIQDTIAPHPSLPSREWCRLLETRLSNFRKNLNQPTIHVGPAHAAHQKLMPDKKERDHWWDFLAGKPETYWNPPKKAKPQHPSTRKQYGQGLRAWESHSMVGPPEMQQSVVLHGNDDDEVRQLPSGEPTETPPSPKGTTGDLECPDELVSPNVWSKLPGHPPREPSTTLLKLIDERMALHLLMYFTHWINLYLQQRDQAHYPEESHARWIFALLARVDDHISADDMNLLRNVARACLAFLKFLIKGRITSTVQGLSPTNGLNERSCWIIVSTIIGNWKQRDLWMDAEDMLKEMACEIPQTVA
;
A
#
# COMPACT_ATOMS: atom_id res chain seq x y z
N MET A 1 53.80 -22.45 -3.24
CA MET A 1 52.38 -22.31 -3.62
C MET A 1 51.56 -22.20 -2.34
N ALA A 2 51.08 -20.99 -2.06
CA ALA A 2 50.07 -20.67 -1.04
C ALA A 2 49.44 -19.32 -1.45
N PRO A 3 48.14 -19.09 -1.22
CA PRO A 3 47.36 -18.09 -1.95
C PRO A 3 47.57 -16.67 -1.39
N PHE A 4 47.83 -15.74 -2.29
CA PHE A 4 47.92 -14.31 -2.01
C PHE A 4 46.55 -13.79 -1.54
N LYS A 5 46.46 -13.38 -0.27
CA LYS A 5 45.40 -12.52 0.25
C LYS A 5 45.39 -11.21 -0.55
N ARG A 6 44.41 -11.03 -1.44
CA ARG A 6 44.12 -9.73 -2.05
C ARG A 6 43.43 -8.86 -1.00
N LYS A 7 44.17 -7.85 -0.53
CA LYS A 7 43.66 -6.71 0.24
C LYS A 7 42.79 -5.90 -0.72
N ARG A 8 41.47 -5.94 -0.54
CA ARG A 8 40.50 -5.08 -1.23
C ARG A 8 40.76 -3.67 -0.71
N GLY A 9 41.31 -2.80 -1.55
CA GLY A 9 41.40 -1.38 -1.28
C GLY A 9 39.98 -0.82 -1.29
N GLU A 10 39.58 -0.24 -0.17
CA GLU A 10 38.50 0.75 -0.09
C GLU A 10 39.08 2.04 -0.68
N ASP A 11 38.95 2.23 -1.99
CA ASP A 11 39.18 3.51 -2.67
C ASP A 11 37.92 3.75 -3.52
N ASP A 12 36.81 4.02 -2.84
CA ASP A 12 35.66 4.73 -3.40
C ASP A 12 35.46 5.94 -2.48
N GLU A 13 36.46 6.84 -2.46
CA GLU A 13 36.26 8.25 -2.12
C GLU A 13 35.37 8.82 -3.22
N ASP A 14 34.06 8.71 -3.00
CA ASP A 14 33.02 9.42 -3.72
C ASP A 14 33.22 10.91 -3.41
N ASP A 15 34.21 11.51 -4.08
CA ASP A 15 34.39 12.95 -4.27
C ASP A 15 33.21 13.48 -5.14
N GLU A 16 31.98 13.16 -4.72
CA GLU A 16 30.84 14.04 -4.89
C GLU A 16 31.08 15.22 -3.93
N ASP A 17 32.18 15.93 -4.21
CA ASP A 17 32.56 17.20 -3.66
C ASP A 17 31.60 18.22 -4.29
N ASP A 18 30.31 18.02 -3.94
CA ASP A 18 29.19 18.92 -4.11
C ASP A 18 29.79 20.32 -4.04
N LEU A 19 29.73 21.02 -5.17
CA LEU A 19 30.29 22.35 -5.36
C LEU A 19 29.65 23.24 -4.28
N ALA A 20 30.25 23.25 -3.09
CA ALA A 20 29.65 23.85 -1.92
C ALA A 20 29.43 25.31 -2.30
N TYR A 21 28.16 25.71 -2.32
CA TYR A 21 27.75 27.04 -2.74
C TYR A 21 28.62 28.06 -1.99
N GLY A 22 29.57 28.69 -2.71
CA GLY A 22 30.58 29.58 -2.13
C GLY A 22 32.06 29.20 -2.37
N LYS A 23 32.39 28.06 -2.97
CA LYS A 23 33.78 27.77 -3.40
C LYS A 23 34.24 28.79 -4.47
N GLN A 24 35.44 29.33 -4.30
CA GLN A 24 36.03 30.32 -5.21
C GLN A 24 36.43 29.68 -6.54
N ILE A 25 35.71 30.00 -7.61
CA ILE A 25 36.00 29.49 -8.97
C ILE A 25 36.95 30.38 -9.78
N LEU A 26 37.08 31.67 -9.42
CA LEU A 26 37.93 32.63 -10.13
C LEU A 26 39.11 33.08 -9.25
N PRO A 27 40.32 33.24 -9.83
CA PRO A 27 41.45 33.80 -9.09
C PRO A 27 41.15 35.23 -8.66
N VAL A 28 41.58 35.58 -7.46
CA VAL A 28 41.41 36.92 -6.88
C VAL A 28 42.78 37.46 -6.52
N ALA A 29 43.03 38.73 -6.83
CA ALA A 29 44.31 39.36 -6.53
C ALA A 29 44.52 39.47 -5.02
N ASN A 30 45.78 39.40 -4.58
CA ASN A 30 46.14 39.63 -3.18
C ASN A 30 46.65 41.06 -3.02
N LEU A 31 45.71 42.00 -2.89
CA LEU A 31 46.00 43.43 -2.72
C LEU A 31 45.93 43.83 -1.23
N PRO A 32 46.57 44.93 -0.83
CA PRO A 32 46.40 45.52 0.50
C PRO A 32 44.94 45.91 0.77
N ASP A 33 44.50 45.83 2.03
CA ASP A 33 43.12 46.17 2.42
C ASP A 33 42.77 47.65 2.14
N ASP A 34 43.78 48.53 2.12
CA ASP A 34 43.73 49.97 1.84
C ASP A 34 43.90 50.33 0.35
N PHE A 35 43.78 49.36 -0.56
CA PHE A 35 43.84 49.62 -2.00
C PHE A 35 42.65 50.48 -2.47
N ASP A 36 42.92 51.71 -2.90
CA ASP A 36 41.91 52.69 -3.34
C ASP A 36 42.07 53.13 -4.81
N GLU A 37 42.95 52.46 -5.57
CA GLU A 37 43.13 52.74 -7.01
C GLU A 37 42.05 52.08 -7.89
N GLU A 38 41.92 52.54 -9.12
CA GLU A 38 40.99 51.95 -10.09
C GLU A 38 41.50 50.58 -10.54
N PRO A 39 40.70 49.49 -10.42
CA PRO A 39 41.16 48.15 -10.74
C PRO A 39 41.47 48.02 -12.23
N LEU A 40 42.69 47.59 -12.55
CA LEU A 40 43.18 47.49 -13.93
C LEU A 40 42.88 46.12 -14.58
N ASP A 41 42.59 45.10 -13.77
CA ASP A 41 42.27 43.75 -14.23
C ASP A 41 41.06 43.14 -13.50
N GLY A 42 40.59 41.99 -13.98
CA GLY A 42 39.46 41.28 -13.39
C GLY A 42 39.73 40.70 -12.00
N MET A 43 40.99 40.40 -11.64
CA MET A 43 41.34 39.82 -10.33
C MET A 43 41.34 40.88 -9.23
N GLN A 44 41.81 42.09 -9.54
CA GLN A 44 41.75 43.28 -8.69
C GLN A 44 40.30 43.73 -8.49
N TYR A 45 39.48 43.68 -9.54
CA TYR A 45 38.04 43.95 -9.44
C TYR A 45 37.33 42.95 -8.51
N LEU A 46 37.61 41.65 -8.62
CA LEU A 46 37.02 40.67 -7.70
C LEU A 46 37.49 40.84 -6.25
N PHE A 47 38.71 41.35 -6.03
CA PHE A 47 39.19 41.70 -4.69
C PHE A 47 38.38 42.86 -4.10
N THR A 48 38.17 43.95 -4.85
CA THR A 48 37.38 45.11 -4.39
C THR A 48 35.93 44.71 -4.14
N VAL A 49 35.30 43.94 -5.04
CA VAL A 49 33.93 43.42 -4.85
C VAL A 49 33.81 42.56 -3.58
N ARG A 50 34.79 41.70 -3.29
CA ARG A 50 34.79 40.89 -2.06
C ARG A 50 34.98 41.73 -0.81
N ARG A 51 35.87 42.72 -0.86
CA ARG A 51 36.06 43.68 0.22
C ARG A 51 34.74 44.40 0.51
N ASP A 52 34.08 44.93 -0.52
CA ASP A 52 32.82 45.66 -0.40
C ASP A 52 31.67 44.76 0.08
N ALA A 53 31.59 43.52 -0.42
CA ALA A 53 30.60 42.55 0.00
C ALA A 53 30.73 42.16 1.49
N ARG A 54 31.95 42.20 2.07
CA ARG A 54 32.15 41.97 3.53
C ARG A 54 31.56 43.10 4.38
N TYR A 55 31.47 44.32 3.83
CA TYR A 55 30.82 45.45 4.51
C TYR A 55 29.30 45.42 4.37
N LEU A 56 28.75 44.62 3.45
CA LEU A 56 27.32 44.45 3.28
C LEU A 56 26.76 43.36 4.21
N PRO A 57 25.54 43.53 4.75
CA PRO A 57 24.86 42.48 5.49
C PRO A 57 24.63 41.24 4.61
N HIS A 58 24.98 40.06 5.13
CA HIS A 58 24.86 38.79 4.39
C HIS A 58 23.42 38.44 4.04
N VAL A 59 22.47 38.82 4.90
CA VAL A 59 21.04 38.62 4.69
C VAL A 59 20.34 39.91 5.09
N VAL A 60 19.61 40.50 4.15
CA VAL A 60 18.73 41.65 4.39
C VAL A 60 17.29 41.17 4.27
N ARG A 61 16.49 41.39 5.32
CA ARG A 61 15.05 41.20 5.26
C ARG A 61 14.39 42.56 5.13
N ALA A 62 13.70 42.80 4.02
CA ALA A 62 12.82 43.95 3.88
C ALA A 62 11.48 43.66 4.58
N VAL A 63 10.98 44.63 5.34
CA VAL A 63 9.64 44.57 5.92
C VAL A 63 8.63 44.66 4.78
N ASN A 64 7.68 43.73 4.73
CA ASN A 64 6.63 43.76 3.71
C ASN A 64 5.63 44.87 4.05
N PRO A 65 5.52 45.95 3.25
CA PRO A 65 4.57 47.03 3.53
C PRO A 65 3.10 46.61 3.40
N TYR A 66 2.84 45.43 2.81
CA TYR A 66 1.50 44.84 2.66
C TYR A 66 1.24 43.69 3.66
N GLU A 67 2.07 43.54 4.69
CA GLU A 67 1.80 42.60 5.78
C GLU A 67 0.60 43.11 6.57
N ILE A 68 -0.59 42.70 6.15
CA ILE A 68 -1.82 42.89 6.92
C ILE A 68 -1.58 42.15 8.23
N PRO A 69 -1.69 42.83 9.40
CA PRO A 69 -1.50 42.17 10.68
C PRO A 69 -2.35 40.91 10.69
N GLU A 70 -1.71 39.75 10.73
CA GLU A 70 -2.43 38.49 10.80
C GLU A 70 -3.22 38.59 12.10
N VAL A 71 -4.54 38.83 11.98
CA VAL A 71 -5.44 38.94 13.12
C VAL A 71 -5.18 37.68 13.89
N ALA A 72 -4.55 37.84 15.07
CA ALA A 72 -4.08 36.72 15.86
C ALA A 72 -5.27 35.77 15.91
N LYS A 73 -5.16 34.64 15.19
CA LYS A 73 -6.19 33.61 15.22
C LYS A 73 -6.24 33.27 16.68
N THR A 74 -7.20 33.83 17.39
CA THR A 74 -7.44 33.55 18.79
C THR A 74 -7.56 32.06 18.76
N THR A 75 -6.50 31.40 19.21
CA THR A 75 -6.49 29.97 19.37
C THR A 75 -7.36 29.87 20.61
N ILE A 76 -8.67 29.95 20.38
CA ILE A 76 -9.65 29.49 21.31
C ILE A 76 -9.29 28.00 21.35
N GLN A 77 -8.35 27.67 22.24
CA GLN A 77 -8.17 26.32 22.75
C GLN A 77 -9.44 26.09 23.55
N ASP A 78 -10.51 25.91 22.80
CA ASP A 78 -11.79 25.51 23.28
C ASP A 78 -11.49 24.23 24.05
N THR A 79 -11.60 24.33 25.36
CA THR A 79 -11.69 23.20 26.29
C THR A 79 -13.00 22.47 26.05
N ILE A 80 -13.36 22.24 24.79
CA ILE A 80 -14.45 21.37 24.39
C ILE A 80 -14.01 20.00 24.86
N ALA A 81 -14.74 19.48 25.84
CA ALA A 81 -14.56 18.12 26.30
C ALA A 81 -14.58 17.20 25.06
N PRO A 82 -13.65 16.24 24.95
CA PRO A 82 -13.58 15.35 23.81
C PRO A 82 -14.93 14.66 23.63
N HIS A 83 -15.35 14.50 22.37
CA HIS A 83 -16.63 13.88 22.04
C HIS A 83 -16.73 12.49 22.70
N PRO A 84 -17.86 12.11 23.33
CA PRO A 84 -17.98 10.87 24.11
C PRO A 84 -17.76 9.59 23.29
N SER A 85 -17.90 9.65 21.96
CA SER A 85 -17.60 8.54 21.06
C SER A 85 -16.11 8.35 20.76
N LEU A 86 -15.24 9.32 21.07
CA LEU A 86 -13.81 9.15 20.89
C LEU A 86 -13.26 8.21 21.97
N PRO A 87 -12.39 7.27 21.60
CA PRO A 87 -11.71 6.45 22.59
C PRO A 87 -10.82 7.31 23.49
N SER A 88 -10.72 6.93 24.77
CA SER A 88 -9.87 7.65 25.71
C SER A 88 -8.38 7.50 25.36
N ARG A 89 -7.57 8.51 25.69
CA ARG A 89 -6.11 8.48 25.46
C ARG A 89 -5.43 7.31 26.17
N GLU A 90 -5.91 6.93 27.35
CA GLU A 90 -5.41 5.79 28.10
C GLU A 90 -5.67 4.48 27.38
N TRP A 91 -6.87 4.32 26.81
CA TRP A 91 -7.22 3.16 26.00
C TRP A 91 -6.34 3.07 24.75
N CYS A 92 -6.10 4.19 24.04
CA CYS A 92 -5.23 4.21 22.86
C CYS A 92 -3.80 3.77 23.21
N ARG A 93 -3.22 4.28 24.31
CA ARG A 93 -1.87 3.88 24.77
C ARG A 93 -1.80 2.40 25.15
N LEU A 94 -2.84 1.88 25.80
CA LEU A 94 -2.93 0.47 26.14
C LEU A 94 -3.01 -0.40 24.89
N LEU A 95 -3.78 0.04 23.88
CA LEU A 95 -3.90 -0.65 22.59
C LEU A 95 -2.55 -0.68 21.86
N GLU A 96 -1.84 0.46 21.75
CA GLU A 96 -0.49 0.55 21.16
C GLU A 96 0.48 -0.44 21.82
N THR A 97 0.49 -0.46 23.17
CA THR A 97 1.35 -1.36 23.95
C THR A 97 1.02 -2.83 23.68
N ARG A 98 -0.28 -3.17 23.68
CA ARG A 98 -0.74 -4.55 23.43
C ARG A 98 -0.45 -4.98 22.00
N LEU A 99 -0.60 -4.09 21.02
CA LEU A 99 -0.29 -4.37 19.63
C LEU A 99 1.20 -4.57 19.41
N SER A 100 2.07 -3.75 20.02
CA SER A 100 3.52 -3.96 19.97
C SER A 100 3.91 -5.34 20.52
N ASN A 101 3.31 -5.74 21.66
CA ASN A 101 3.52 -7.07 22.22
C ASN A 101 2.96 -8.18 21.31
N PHE A 102 1.80 -7.96 20.69
CA PHE A 102 1.22 -8.89 19.73
C PHE A 102 2.13 -9.09 18.51
N ARG A 103 2.68 -8.01 17.94
CA ARG A 103 3.64 -8.07 16.82
C ARG A 103 4.91 -8.84 17.20
N LYS A 104 5.45 -8.59 18.39
CA LYS A 104 6.60 -9.36 18.92
C LYS A 104 6.28 -10.85 19.01
N ASN A 105 5.11 -11.21 19.54
CA ASN A 105 4.70 -12.61 19.66
C ASN A 105 4.44 -13.26 18.29
N LEU A 106 3.90 -12.50 17.32
CA LEU A 106 3.61 -13.00 15.98
C LEU A 106 4.90 -13.29 15.20
N ASN A 107 5.95 -12.48 15.41
CA ASN A 107 7.26 -12.66 14.77
C ASN A 107 8.16 -13.67 15.49
N GLN A 108 7.79 -14.18 16.66
CA GLN A 108 8.59 -15.19 17.35
C GLN A 108 8.56 -16.52 16.57
N PRO A 109 9.72 -17.09 16.20
CA PRO A 109 9.78 -18.41 15.61
C PRO A 109 9.29 -19.43 16.64
N THR A 110 8.11 -19.99 16.42
CA THR A 110 7.58 -21.05 17.29
C THR A 110 8.43 -22.31 17.12
N ILE A 111 9.29 -22.58 18.11
CA ILE A 111 10.39 -23.56 18.08
C ILE A 111 9.93 -25.00 17.76
N HIS A 112 8.63 -25.33 17.86
CA HIS A 112 8.12 -26.69 17.63
C HIS A 112 6.92 -26.80 16.66
N VAL A 113 6.67 -25.79 15.83
CA VAL A 113 5.65 -25.87 14.77
C VAL A 113 6.36 -25.86 13.42
N GLY A 114 6.78 -27.04 12.96
CA GLY A 114 7.47 -27.21 11.68
C GLY A 114 6.61 -26.82 10.47
N PRO A 115 7.22 -26.63 9.29
CA PRO A 115 6.51 -26.33 8.06
C PRO A 115 5.89 -27.63 7.51
N ALA A 116 4.75 -28.04 8.04
CA ALA A 116 3.98 -29.15 7.49
C ALA A 116 2.95 -28.64 6.47
N HIS A 117 3.38 -27.83 5.50
CA HIS A 117 2.54 -27.47 4.36
C HIS A 117 3.02 -28.26 3.17
N ALA A 118 2.20 -29.22 2.75
CA ALA A 118 2.42 -29.97 1.52
C ALA A 118 2.51 -28.96 0.37
N ALA A 119 3.64 -28.96 -0.35
CA ALA A 119 4.00 -27.98 -1.38
C ALA A 119 3.04 -27.92 -2.59
N HIS A 120 1.89 -28.61 -2.55
CA HIS A 120 1.01 -28.85 -3.68
C HIS A 120 -0.41 -28.30 -3.53
N GLN A 121 -0.81 -27.77 -2.37
CA GLN A 121 -2.13 -27.15 -2.20
C GLN A 121 -2.00 -25.61 -2.22
N LYS A 122 -2.66 -24.95 -3.18
CA LYS A 122 -2.76 -23.49 -3.22
C LYS A 122 -3.61 -23.06 -2.04
N LEU A 123 -3.00 -22.54 -0.96
CA LEU A 123 -3.71 -22.18 0.27
C LEU A 123 -4.41 -20.81 0.20
N MET A 124 -4.04 -19.98 -0.77
CA MET A 124 -4.51 -18.60 -0.89
C MET A 124 -4.63 -18.18 -2.37
N PRO A 125 -5.52 -17.22 -2.68
CA PRO A 125 -5.61 -16.63 -4.02
C PRO A 125 -4.33 -15.89 -4.43
N ASP A 126 -4.17 -15.64 -5.73
CA ASP A 126 -3.01 -14.89 -6.21
C ASP A 126 -3.17 -13.39 -5.88
N LYS A 127 -2.03 -12.68 -5.76
CA LYS A 127 -2.01 -11.26 -5.38
C LYS A 127 -2.95 -10.38 -6.22
N LYS A 128 -3.08 -10.66 -7.52
CA LYS A 128 -3.85 -9.81 -8.45
C LYS A 128 -5.35 -10.11 -8.46
N GLU A 129 -5.80 -11.18 -7.81
CA GLU A 129 -7.16 -11.69 -7.90
C GLU A 129 -8.05 -11.12 -6.79
N ARG A 130 -8.41 -9.84 -6.89
CA ARG A 130 -9.21 -9.14 -5.86
C ARG A 130 -10.48 -9.90 -5.47
N ASP A 131 -11.30 -10.29 -6.43
CA ASP A 131 -12.61 -10.89 -6.15
C ASP A 131 -12.46 -12.29 -5.50
N HIS A 132 -11.43 -13.05 -5.90
CA HIS A 132 -11.10 -14.32 -5.26
C HIS A 132 -10.64 -14.12 -3.80
N TRP A 133 -9.94 -13.01 -3.49
CA TRP A 133 -9.63 -12.68 -2.11
C TRP A 133 -10.88 -12.39 -1.28
N TRP A 134 -11.87 -11.67 -1.83
CA TRP A 134 -13.14 -11.47 -1.14
C TRP A 134 -13.83 -12.81 -0.85
N ASP A 135 -13.95 -13.66 -1.86
CA ASP A 135 -14.56 -14.99 -1.73
C ASP A 135 -13.85 -15.87 -0.71
N PHE A 136 -12.51 -15.83 -0.70
CA PHE A 136 -11.68 -16.55 0.26
C PHE A 136 -11.93 -16.08 1.70
N LEU A 137 -11.98 -14.76 1.93
CA LEU A 137 -12.19 -14.16 3.25
C LEU A 137 -13.62 -14.38 3.75
N ALA A 138 -14.60 -14.34 2.85
CA ALA A 138 -15.99 -14.69 3.11
C ALA A 138 -16.21 -16.18 3.42
N GLY A 139 -15.16 -17.01 3.34
CA GLY A 139 -15.24 -18.43 3.66
C GLY A 139 -15.87 -19.29 2.55
N LYS A 140 -15.96 -18.78 1.32
CA LYS A 140 -16.43 -19.58 0.18
C LYS A 140 -15.48 -20.77 -0.08
N PRO A 141 -16.00 -21.90 -0.57
CA PRO A 141 -15.18 -23.08 -0.80
C PRO A 141 -14.14 -22.83 -1.90
N GLU A 142 -13.09 -23.66 -1.92
CA GLU A 142 -11.93 -23.52 -2.81
C GLU A 142 -12.31 -23.41 -4.30
N THR A 143 -13.40 -24.04 -4.71
CA THR A 143 -13.90 -23.99 -6.09
C THR A 143 -14.24 -22.58 -6.59
N TYR A 144 -14.56 -21.63 -5.70
CA TYR A 144 -14.93 -20.26 -6.07
C TYR A 144 -13.70 -19.37 -6.28
N TRP A 145 -12.75 -19.41 -5.36
CA TRP A 145 -11.58 -18.54 -5.40
C TRP A 145 -10.36 -19.19 -6.09
N ASN A 146 -10.38 -20.49 -6.32
CA ASN A 146 -9.38 -21.24 -7.08
C ASN A 146 -10.07 -22.12 -8.13
N PRO A 147 -10.74 -21.52 -9.14
CA PRO A 147 -11.36 -22.30 -10.20
C PRO A 147 -10.27 -23.13 -10.89
N PRO A 148 -10.52 -24.42 -11.16
CA PRO A 148 -9.54 -25.25 -11.86
C PRO A 148 -9.21 -24.58 -13.18
N LYS A 149 -7.93 -24.30 -13.41
CA LYS A 149 -7.45 -23.65 -14.64
C LYS A 149 -8.02 -24.44 -15.81
N LYS A 150 -9.04 -23.88 -16.49
CA LYS A 150 -9.64 -24.51 -17.66
C LYS A 150 -8.50 -24.86 -18.59
N ALA A 151 -8.36 -26.14 -18.92
CA ALA A 151 -7.29 -26.62 -19.79
C ALA A 151 -7.31 -25.74 -21.03
N LYS A 152 -6.27 -24.89 -21.18
CA LYS A 152 -6.18 -23.94 -22.28
C LYS A 152 -6.37 -24.77 -23.54
N PRO A 153 -7.43 -24.56 -24.34
CA PRO A 153 -7.70 -25.41 -25.49
C PRO A 153 -6.42 -25.40 -26.30
N GLN A 154 -5.82 -26.59 -26.47
CA GLN A 154 -4.62 -26.73 -27.27
C GLN A 154 -5.03 -26.27 -28.67
N HIS A 155 -4.74 -25.00 -28.98
CA HIS A 155 -4.89 -24.52 -30.34
C HIS A 155 -4.00 -25.45 -31.16
N PRO A 156 -4.58 -26.27 -32.07
CA PRO A 156 -3.79 -27.20 -32.83
C PRO A 156 -2.75 -26.36 -33.56
N SER A 157 -1.47 -26.53 -33.22
CA SER A 157 -0.39 -25.79 -33.84
C SER A 157 -0.45 -26.18 -35.32
N THR A 158 -1.05 -25.31 -36.12
CA THR A 158 -1.09 -25.47 -37.56
C THR A 158 0.34 -25.21 -37.98
N ARG A 159 1.10 -26.30 -38.06
CA ARG A 159 2.49 -26.36 -38.49
C ARG A 159 2.52 -25.85 -39.94
N LYS A 160 2.57 -24.53 -40.12
CA LYS A 160 2.86 -23.91 -41.41
C LYS A 160 4.34 -24.14 -41.68
N GLN A 161 4.64 -25.31 -42.24
CA GLN A 161 5.78 -25.50 -43.13
C GLN A 161 5.57 -24.62 -44.37
N TYR A 162 6.08 -23.40 -44.32
CA TYR A 162 6.46 -22.59 -45.48
C TYR A 162 7.63 -21.76 -44.94
N GLY A 163 8.88 -21.97 -45.34
CA GLY A 163 9.36 -22.20 -46.69
C GLY A 163 10.47 -21.17 -46.85
N GLN A 164 11.69 -21.65 -47.09
CA GLN A 164 12.84 -20.83 -47.46
C GLN A 164 12.44 -19.79 -48.51
N GLY A 165 12.77 -18.52 -48.26
CA GLY A 165 12.52 -17.43 -49.19
C GLY A 165 13.54 -16.32 -49.00
N LEU A 166 14.73 -16.51 -49.58
CA LEU A 166 15.71 -15.47 -49.90
C LEU A 166 15.07 -14.33 -50.71
N ARG A 167 15.25 -13.07 -50.27
CA ARG A 167 15.39 -11.81 -51.04
C ARG A 167 15.39 -10.64 -50.04
N ALA A 168 16.44 -9.80 -49.92
CA ALA A 168 16.72 -8.61 -50.77
C ALA A 168 15.44 -7.77 -50.94
N TRP A 169 15.31 -6.49 -50.62
CA TRP A 169 16.13 -5.27 -50.70
C TRP A 169 15.70 -4.36 -49.50
N GLU A 170 16.17 -3.16 -49.18
CA GLU A 170 16.99 -2.14 -49.82
C GLU A 170 17.37 -1.10 -48.76
N SER A 171 18.52 -0.46 -48.93
CA SER A 171 18.92 0.74 -48.21
C SER A 171 18.08 1.94 -48.65
N HIS A 172 17.59 2.75 -47.72
CA HIS A 172 17.49 4.19 -47.94
C HIS A 172 17.72 4.97 -46.64
N SER A 173 18.83 5.70 -46.67
CA SER A 173 19.22 6.76 -45.75
C SER A 173 18.27 7.95 -45.86
N MET A 174 17.95 8.63 -44.77
CA MET A 174 17.83 10.09 -44.72
C MET A 174 17.91 10.57 -43.26
N VAL A 175 18.65 11.67 -43.14
CA VAL A 175 19.16 12.34 -41.94
C VAL A 175 18.05 13.17 -41.25
N GLY A 176 18.03 13.16 -39.92
CA GLY A 176 17.27 14.10 -39.08
C GLY A 176 18.02 14.38 -37.77
N PRO A 177 18.00 15.63 -37.25
CA PRO A 177 18.82 16.05 -36.11
C PRO A 177 18.28 15.54 -34.75
N PRO A 178 19.12 15.46 -33.70
CA PRO A 178 18.71 14.86 -32.44
C PRO A 178 17.93 15.87 -31.59
N GLU A 179 16.64 15.61 -31.41
CA GLU A 179 15.85 16.20 -30.34
C GLU A 179 15.98 15.31 -29.10
N MET A 180 16.51 15.91 -28.03
CA MET A 180 16.89 15.27 -26.78
C MET A 180 15.63 14.95 -25.97
N GLN A 181 14.98 13.82 -26.26
CA GLN A 181 13.91 13.28 -25.42
C GLN A 181 14.47 12.22 -24.48
N GLN A 182 14.47 12.57 -23.18
CA GLN A 182 14.66 11.66 -22.06
C GLN A 182 13.64 10.51 -22.16
N SER A 183 14.12 9.34 -22.57
CA SER A 183 13.38 8.10 -22.42
C SER A 183 13.61 7.58 -20.99
N VAL A 184 12.54 7.62 -20.20
CA VAL A 184 12.45 6.93 -18.92
C VAL A 184 12.52 5.43 -19.20
N VAL A 185 13.64 4.82 -18.84
CA VAL A 185 13.84 3.36 -18.87
C VAL A 185 12.94 2.74 -17.81
N LEU A 186 11.72 2.40 -18.20
CA LEU A 186 10.86 1.49 -17.45
C LEU A 186 11.54 0.11 -17.45
N HIS A 187 12.22 -0.21 -16.36
CA HIS A 187 12.62 -1.57 -16.02
C HIS A 187 11.36 -2.44 -15.87
N GLY A 188 10.99 -3.12 -16.96
CA GLY A 188 10.10 -4.27 -16.90
C GLY A 188 10.87 -5.44 -16.32
N ASN A 189 10.61 -5.76 -15.04
CA ASN A 189 11.01 -7.03 -14.45
C ASN A 189 10.16 -8.14 -15.10
N ASP A 190 10.74 -8.78 -16.11
CA ASP A 190 10.29 -10.06 -16.67
C ASP A 190 10.75 -11.18 -15.73
N ASP A 191 9.95 -11.45 -14.70
CA ASP A 191 10.03 -12.69 -13.93
C ASP A 191 9.26 -13.79 -14.69
N ASP A 192 9.79 -14.22 -15.83
CA ASP A 192 9.35 -15.42 -16.54
C ASP A 192 10.17 -16.62 -16.04
N GLU A 193 9.77 -17.14 -14.87
CA GLU A 193 10.34 -18.36 -14.28
C GLU A 193 10.05 -19.56 -15.20
N VAL A 194 11.07 -19.96 -15.95
CA VAL A 194 11.13 -21.23 -16.68
C VAL A 194 11.05 -22.37 -15.67
N ARG A 195 9.85 -22.93 -15.49
CA ARG A 195 9.65 -24.20 -14.80
C ARG A 195 10.36 -25.32 -15.58
N GLN A 196 11.55 -25.71 -15.12
CA GLN A 196 12.18 -26.95 -15.55
C GLN A 196 11.33 -28.14 -15.07
N LEU A 197 10.65 -28.80 -16.00
CA LEU A 197 10.04 -30.09 -15.79
C LEU A 197 11.16 -31.14 -15.66
N PRO A 198 11.21 -31.95 -14.59
CA PRO A 198 12.07 -33.13 -14.57
C PRO A 198 11.49 -34.15 -15.57
N SER A 199 12.28 -34.48 -16.60
CA SER A 199 12.04 -35.62 -17.47
C SER A 199 12.34 -36.89 -16.67
N GLY A 200 11.28 -37.54 -16.18
CA GLY A 200 11.32 -38.86 -15.55
C GLY A 200 10.76 -39.91 -16.51
N GLU A 201 11.49 -41.02 -16.63
CA GLU A 201 11.23 -42.19 -17.48
C GLU A 201 9.85 -42.85 -17.28
N PRO A 202 9.35 -43.57 -18.30
CA PRO A 202 8.08 -44.29 -18.25
C PRO A 202 8.28 -45.69 -17.66
N THR A 203 7.75 -45.94 -16.47
CA THR A 203 7.53 -47.32 -15.97
C THR A 203 6.05 -47.69 -16.03
N GLU A 204 5.76 -48.52 -17.03
CA GLU A 204 4.83 -49.65 -17.08
C GLU A 204 3.60 -49.64 -16.14
N THR A 205 2.45 -49.44 -16.78
CA THR A 205 1.10 -49.66 -16.28
C THR A 205 0.78 -51.15 -16.13
N PRO A 206 0.08 -51.58 -15.05
CA PRO A 206 -0.72 -52.80 -15.07
C PRO A 206 -2.18 -52.50 -15.47
N PRO A 207 -2.89 -53.47 -16.09
CA PRO A 207 -4.24 -53.26 -16.61
C PRO A 207 -5.28 -53.37 -15.49
N SER A 208 -6.33 -52.55 -15.56
CA SER A 208 -7.56 -52.80 -14.81
C SER A 208 -8.81 -52.41 -15.61
N PRO A 209 -9.93 -53.11 -15.36
CA PRO A 209 -10.85 -53.54 -16.39
C PRO A 209 -11.92 -52.51 -16.75
N LYS A 210 -12.33 -52.59 -18.02
CA LYS A 210 -13.46 -51.89 -18.61
C LYS A 210 -14.77 -52.31 -17.93
N GLY A 211 -15.53 -51.33 -17.44
CA GLY A 211 -16.92 -51.47 -17.03
C GLY A 211 -17.59 -50.09 -17.03
N THR A 212 -18.23 -49.75 -18.14
CA THR A 212 -19.67 -49.47 -18.22
C THR A 212 -20.00 -47.98 -18.30
N THR A 213 -20.46 -47.63 -19.49
CA THR A 213 -21.11 -46.39 -19.90
C THR A 213 -22.36 -46.13 -19.05
N GLY A 214 -22.34 -45.04 -18.30
CA GLY A 214 -23.52 -44.40 -17.73
C GLY A 214 -23.52 -42.94 -18.16
N ASP A 215 -24.25 -42.66 -19.23
CA ASP A 215 -24.63 -41.30 -19.64
C ASP A 215 -25.40 -40.66 -18.48
N LEU A 216 -24.75 -39.72 -17.81
CA LEU A 216 -25.37 -38.83 -16.83
C LEU A 216 -25.33 -37.44 -17.45
N GLU A 217 -26.43 -37.12 -18.13
CA GLU A 217 -26.75 -35.77 -18.58
C GLU A 217 -26.66 -34.83 -17.38
N CYS A 218 -25.63 -33.98 -17.40
CA CYS A 218 -25.45 -32.91 -16.43
C CYS A 218 -26.41 -31.78 -16.84
N PRO A 219 -27.47 -31.46 -16.08
CA PRO A 219 -28.34 -30.35 -16.42
C PRO A 219 -27.55 -29.06 -16.24
N ASP A 220 -27.26 -28.40 -17.34
CA ASP A 220 -26.69 -27.05 -17.40
C ASP A 220 -27.80 -26.05 -17.05
N GLU A 221 -28.28 -26.12 -15.80
CA GLU A 221 -29.20 -25.12 -15.26
C GLU A 221 -28.40 -23.85 -14.98
N LEU A 222 -28.69 -22.83 -15.78
CA LEU A 222 -28.29 -21.44 -15.61
C LEU A 222 -28.87 -20.89 -14.30
N VAL A 223 -28.31 -21.31 -13.16
CA VAL A 223 -28.63 -20.76 -11.85
C VAL A 223 -28.12 -19.33 -11.82
N SER A 224 -29.07 -18.40 -11.81
CA SER A 224 -28.82 -16.98 -11.68
C SER A 224 -27.96 -16.70 -10.43
N PRO A 225 -26.84 -15.95 -10.52
CA PRO A 225 -25.84 -15.81 -9.46
C PRO A 225 -26.35 -15.17 -8.15
N ASN A 226 -27.61 -14.69 -8.12
CA ASN A 226 -28.17 -13.96 -6.99
C ASN A 226 -28.93 -14.85 -5.97
N VAL A 227 -29.13 -16.15 -6.25
CA VAL A 227 -29.92 -17.05 -5.39
C VAL A 227 -29.04 -17.80 -4.37
N TRP A 228 -27.73 -17.89 -4.58
CA TRP A 228 -26.82 -18.64 -3.71
C TRP A 228 -26.38 -17.93 -2.43
N SER A 229 -26.75 -16.67 -2.23
CA SER A 229 -26.44 -15.91 -1.01
C SER A 229 -27.17 -16.41 0.26
N LYS A 230 -27.95 -17.50 0.17
CA LYS A 230 -28.76 -18.04 1.28
C LYS A 230 -28.66 -19.55 1.52
N LEU A 231 -27.74 -20.28 0.87
CA LEU A 231 -27.41 -21.63 1.38
C LEU A 231 -26.75 -21.49 2.77
N PRO A 232 -26.91 -22.48 3.69
CA PRO A 232 -26.39 -22.42 5.05
C PRO A 232 -24.90 -22.05 5.01
N GLY A 233 -24.64 -20.78 5.35
CA GLY A 233 -23.42 -20.08 5.00
C GLY A 233 -22.23 -20.71 5.70
N HIS A 234 -21.18 -20.97 4.92
CA HIS A 234 -19.89 -21.23 5.52
C HIS A 234 -19.50 -20.04 6.39
N PRO A 235 -19.07 -20.27 7.64
CA PRO A 235 -18.63 -19.17 8.49
C PRO A 235 -17.48 -18.42 7.80
N PRO A 236 -17.42 -17.08 7.93
CA PRO A 236 -16.33 -16.32 7.36
C PRO A 236 -14.99 -16.84 7.90
N ARG A 237 -13.96 -16.82 7.04
CA ARG A 237 -12.66 -17.37 7.40
C ARG A 237 -11.99 -16.44 8.40
N GLU A 238 -11.46 -16.99 9.50
CA GLU A 238 -10.74 -16.20 10.50
C GLU A 238 -9.24 -16.10 10.17
N PRO A 239 -8.56 -14.99 10.54
CA PRO A 239 -7.12 -14.85 10.36
C PRO A 239 -6.35 -15.79 11.30
N SER A 240 -6.01 -16.97 10.81
CA SER A 240 -5.22 -17.95 11.57
C SER A 240 -3.72 -17.61 11.51
N THR A 241 -2.99 -17.94 12.57
CA THR A 241 -1.54 -17.69 12.64
C THR A 241 -0.76 -18.45 11.57
N THR A 242 -1.23 -19.64 11.18
CA THR A 242 -0.67 -20.40 10.05
C THR A 242 -0.80 -19.65 8.73
N LEU A 243 -1.94 -19.00 8.51
CA LEU A 243 -2.20 -18.23 7.29
C LEU A 243 -1.45 -16.91 7.28
N LEU A 244 -1.41 -16.20 8.42
CA LEU A 244 -0.66 -14.95 8.56
C LEU A 244 0.85 -15.11 8.36
N LYS A 245 1.41 -16.29 8.69
CA LYS A 245 2.82 -16.62 8.41
C LYS A 245 3.14 -16.71 6.92
N LEU A 246 2.14 -17.03 6.09
CA LEU A 246 2.29 -17.10 4.63
C LEU A 246 2.10 -15.74 3.96
N ILE A 247 1.57 -14.75 4.69
CA ILE A 247 1.35 -13.39 4.20
C ILE A 247 2.58 -12.56 4.56
N ASP A 248 3.35 -12.19 3.54
CA ASP A 248 4.43 -11.22 3.66
C ASP A 248 3.88 -9.79 3.81
N GLU A 249 4.75 -8.85 4.15
CA GLU A 249 4.37 -7.45 4.33
C GLU A 249 3.75 -6.86 3.05
N ARG A 250 4.34 -7.17 1.89
CA ARG A 250 3.89 -6.67 0.59
C ARG A 250 2.49 -7.17 0.23
N MET A 251 2.15 -8.41 0.55
CA MET A 251 0.79 -8.93 0.41
C MET A 251 -0.13 -8.31 1.44
N ALA A 252 0.31 -8.12 2.70
CA ALA A 252 -0.53 -7.51 3.73
C ALA A 252 -0.99 -6.10 3.35
N LEU A 253 -0.07 -5.25 2.88
CA LEU A 253 -0.39 -3.92 2.34
C LEU A 253 -1.34 -4.01 1.15
N HIS A 254 -1.11 -4.94 0.23
CA HIS A 254 -1.98 -5.13 -0.93
C HIS A 254 -3.40 -5.56 -0.55
N LEU A 255 -3.56 -6.40 0.47
CA LEU A 255 -4.87 -6.77 1.00
C LEU A 255 -5.55 -5.60 1.73
N LEU A 256 -4.80 -4.77 2.47
CA LEU A 256 -5.32 -3.54 3.06
C LEU A 256 -5.83 -2.55 1.99
N MET A 257 -5.16 -2.48 0.85
CA MET A 257 -5.64 -1.74 -0.32
C MET A 257 -6.99 -2.29 -0.84
N TYR A 258 -7.15 -3.62 -0.90
CA TYR A 258 -8.43 -4.23 -1.27
C TYR A 258 -9.55 -3.93 -0.26
N PHE A 259 -9.27 -4.02 1.04
CA PHE A 259 -10.24 -3.62 2.07
C PHE A 259 -10.68 -2.16 1.94
N THR A 260 -9.74 -1.26 1.67
CA THR A 260 -10.05 0.16 1.40
C THR A 260 -11.00 0.30 0.22
N HIS A 261 -10.74 -0.43 -0.86
CA HIS A 261 -11.60 -0.42 -2.04
C HIS A 261 -13.01 -0.96 -1.73
N TRP A 262 -13.13 -2.10 -1.06
CA TRP A 262 -14.43 -2.71 -0.76
C TRP A 262 -15.28 -1.86 0.19
N ILE A 263 -14.67 -1.27 1.22
CA ILE A 263 -15.37 -0.35 2.13
C ILE A 263 -15.90 0.85 1.34
N ASN A 264 -15.08 1.46 0.48
CA ASN A 264 -15.50 2.59 -0.34
C ASN A 264 -16.57 2.21 -1.36
N LEU A 265 -16.46 1.04 -1.99
CA LEU A 265 -17.44 0.52 -2.93
C LEU A 265 -18.80 0.34 -2.25
N TYR A 266 -18.81 -0.26 -1.04
CA TYR A 266 -20.02 -0.38 -0.22
C TYR A 266 -20.62 0.99 0.10
N LEU A 267 -19.81 1.96 0.51
CA LEU A 267 -20.29 3.30 0.86
C LEU A 267 -20.89 4.05 -0.35
N GLN A 268 -20.36 3.84 -1.55
CA GLN A 268 -20.83 4.50 -2.77
C GLN A 268 -22.09 3.82 -3.35
N GLN A 269 -22.07 2.49 -3.48
CA GLN A 269 -23.10 1.74 -4.21
C GLN A 269 -24.17 1.14 -3.30
N ARG A 270 -23.91 1.06 -1.98
CA ARG A 270 -24.69 0.27 -1.01
C ARG A 270 -24.85 -1.18 -1.44
N ASP A 271 -23.84 -1.70 -2.15
CA ASP A 271 -23.83 -3.07 -2.65
C ASP A 271 -23.72 -4.06 -1.48
N GLN A 272 -24.75 -4.89 -1.30
CA GLN A 272 -24.77 -5.88 -0.24
C GLN A 272 -23.72 -6.99 -0.43
N ALA A 273 -23.22 -7.20 -1.66
CA ALA A 273 -22.23 -8.23 -1.92
C ALA A 273 -20.89 -7.98 -1.21
N HIS A 274 -20.55 -6.70 -1.01
CA HIS A 274 -19.30 -6.25 -0.41
C HIS A 274 -19.47 -5.67 1.00
N TYR A 275 -20.50 -6.13 1.73
CA TYR A 275 -20.77 -5.62 3.06
C TYR A 275 -19.62 -5.94 4.03
N PRO A 276 -18.98 -4.92 4.66
CA PRO A 276 -17.93 -5.17 5.64
C PRO A 276 -18.50 -5.83 6.90
N GLU A 277 -18.21 -7.10 7.09
CA GLU A 277 -18.46 -7.87 8.32
C GLU A 277 -17.39 -7.70 9.42
N GLU A 278 -17.69 -8.17 10.63
CA GLU A 278 -16.77 -8.17 11.77
C GLU A 278 -15.51 -9.04 11.53
N SER A 279 -15.64 -10.13 10.78
CA SER A 279 -14.50 -10.97 10.35
C SER A 279 -13.46 -10.17 9.57
N HIS A 280 -13.91 -9.28 8.67
CA HIS A 280 -13.04 -8.39 7.92
C HIS A 280 -12.30 -7.40 8.81
N ALA A 281 -12.90 -6.94 9.92
CA ALA A 281 -12.20 -6.09 10.87
C ALA A 281 -11.03 -6.82 11.55
N ARG A 282 -11.23 -8.09 11.90
CA ARG A 282 -10.16 -8.95 12.46
C ARG A 282 -9.06 -9.18 11.44
N TRP A 283 -9.41 -9.36 10.17
CA TRP A 283 -8.45 -9.43 9.07
C TRP A 283 -7.63 -8.15 8.94
N ILE A 284 -8.28 -6.99 8.84
CA ILE A 284 -7.58 -5.70 8.75
C ILE A 284 -6.63 -5.52 9.94
N PHE A 285 -7.08 -5.80 11.17
CA PHE A 285 -6.24 -5.74 12.36
C PHE A 285 -5.04 -6.70 12.30
N ALA A 286 -5.26 -7.95 11.89
CA ALA A 286 -4.20 -8.95 11.77
C ALA A 286 -3.19 -8.59 10.68
N LEU A 287 -3.65 -8.01 9.56
CA LEU A 287 -2.79 -7.53 8.47
C LEU A 287 -1.97 -6.31 8.91
N LEU A 288 -2.56 -5.37 9.65
CA LEU A 288 -1.83 -4.23 10.23
C LEU A 288 -0.71 -4.69 11.18
N ALA A 289 -0.90 -5.81 11.89
CA ALA A 289 0.16 -6.38 12.71
C ALA A 289 1.32 -7.00 11.91
N ARG A 290 1.13 -7.27 10.61
CA ARG A 290 2.18 -7.75 9.70
C ARG A 290 2.98 -6.63 9.04
N VAL A 291 2.44 -5.41 9.01
CA VAL A 291 3.12 -4.23 8.45
C VAL A 291 4.21 -3.76 9.40
N ASP A 292 5.38 -3.41 8.88
CA ASP A 292 6.53 -3.02 9.69
C ASP A 292 6.38 -1.59 10.28
N ASP A 293 7.28 -1.24 11.21
CA ASP A 293 7.35 0.12 11.79
C ASP A 293 7.91 1.13 10.78
N HIS A 294 8.79 0.68 9.87
CA HIS A 294 9.40 1.49 8.84
C HIS A 294 8.70 1.27 7.52
N ILE A 295 7.76 2.15 7.19
CA ILE A 295 7.01 2.08 5.93
C ILE A 295 7.36 3.24 5.01
N SER A 296 7.26 3.01 3.70
CA SER A 296 7.48 4.04 2.68
C SER A 296 6.38 5.12 2.76
N ALA A 297 6.63 6.29 2.14
CA ALA A 297 5.63 7.35 2.08
C ALA A 297 4.34 6.92 1.36
N ASP A 298 4.47 6.10 0.32
CA ASP A 298 3.33 5.56 -0.44
C ASP A 298 2.50 4.58 0.39
N ASP A 299 3.16 3.69 1.14
CA ASP A 299 2.49 2.75 2.04
C ASP A 299 1.85 3.47 3.23
N MET A 300 2.48 4.53 3.74
CA MET A 300 1.87 5.40 4.75
C MET A 300 0.60 6.06 4.23
N ASN A 301 0.62 6.57 2.99
CA ASN A 301 -0.57 7.13 2.35
C ASN A 301 -1.68 6.07 2.21
N LEU A 302 -1.31 4.83 1.88
CA LEU A 302 -2.25 3.71 1.86
C LEU A 302 -2.88 3.46 3.24
N LEU A 303 -2.11 3.41 4.33
CA LEU A 303 -2.65 3.24 5.68
C LEU A 303 -3.57 4.39 6.08
N ARG A 304 -3.23 5.63 5.69
CA ARG A 304 -4.11 6.80 5.91
C ARG A 304 -5.43 6.64 5.16
N ASN A 305 -5.41 6.11 3.94
CA ASN A 305 -6.63 5.83 3.17
C ASN A 305 -7.49 4.72 3.80
N VAL A 306 -6.87 3.67 4.36
CA VAL A 306 -7.58 2.65 5.16
C VAL A 306 -8.29 3.31 6.34
N ALA A 307 -7.57 4.13 7.12
CA ALA A 307 -8.13 4.81 8.28
C ALA A 307 -9.31 5.73 7.90
N ARG A 308 -9.18 6.50 6.82
CA ARG A 308 -10.26 7.36 6.31
C ARG A 308 -11.47 6.58 5.82
N ALA A 309 -11.26 5.45 5.14
CA ALA A 309 -12.36 4.56 4.74
C ALA A 309 -13.09 4.00 5.98
N CYS A 310 -12.36 3.60 7.02
CA CYS A 310 -12.95 3.18 8.29
C CYS A 310 -13.69 4.30 9.02
N LEU A 311 -13.17 5.54 8.99
CA LEU A 311 -13.87 6.72 9.53
C LEU A 311 -15.15 7.03 8.75
N ALA A 312 -15.11 7.01 7.42
CA ALA A 312 -16.30 7.19 6.59
C ALA A 312 -17.35 6.11 6.85
N PHE A 313 -16.92 4.85 7.01
CA PHE A 313 -17.81 3.76 7.40
C PHE A 313 -18.37 3.94 8.80
N LEU A 314 -17.55 4.39 9.75
CA LEU A 314 -17.99 4.72 11.10
C LEU A 314 -19.03 5.86 11.11
N LYS A 315 -18.83 6.93 10.32
CA LYS A 315 -19.81 8.00 10.10
C LYS A 315 -21.15 7.40 9.65
N PHE A 316 -21.10 6.48 8.69
CA PHE A 316 -22.29 5.78 8.20
C PHE A 316 -22.99 4.95 9.29
N LEU A 317 -22.24 4.19 10.10
CA LEU A 317 -22.80 3.41 11.21
C LEU A 317 -23.46 4.29 12.28
N ILE A 318 -22.80 5.40 12.66
CA ILE A 318 -23.32 6.33 13.68
C ILE A 318 -24.60 7.00 13.18
N LYS A 319 -24.63 7.49 11.93
CA LYS A 319 -25.84 8.04 11.30
C LYS A 319 -26.95 6.99 11.25
N GLY A 320 -26.63 5.75 10.84
CA GLY A 320 -27.54 4.61 10.84
C GLY A 320 -28.16 4.37 12.23
N ARG A 321 -27.35 4.31 13.28
CA ARG A 321 -27.81 4.12 14.67
C ARG A 321 -28.79 5.21 15.12
N ILE A 322 -28.48 6.47 14.83
CA ILE A 322 -29.35 7.60 15.18
C ILE A 322 -30.72 7.44 14.50
N THR A 323 -30.74 7.03 13.23
CA THR A 323 -31.99 6.78 12.50
C THR A 323 -32.74 5.51 12.94
N SER A 324 -32.03 4.41 13.23
CA SER A 324 -32.60 3.10 13.53
C SER A 324 -33.07 2.95 14.99
N THR A 325 -32.61 3.81 15.90
CA THR A 325 -33.10 3.82 17.31
C THR A 325 -34.63 3.99 17.38
N VAL A 326 -35.24 4.56 16.33
CA VAL A 326 -36.69 4.71 16.19
C VAL A 326 -37.41 3.41 15.79
N GLN A 327 -36.72 2.41 15.24
CA GLN A 327 -37.34 1.22 14.60
C GLN A 327 -37.05 -0.13 15.29
N GLY A 328 -36.25 -0.17 16.37
CA GLY A 328 -36.11 -1.38 17.22
C GLY A 328 -35.50 -2.63 16.56
N LEU A 329 -34.95 -2.52 15.34
CA LEU A 329 -34.27 -3.61 14.65
C LEU A 329 -32.82 -3.71 15.11
N SER A 330 -32.44 -4.88 15.66
CA SER A 330 -31.06 -5.15 16.10
C SER A 330 -30.11 -5.20 14.90
N PRO A 331 -28.94 -4.55 14.95
CA PRO A 331 -27.96 -4.60 13.87
C PRO A 331 -27.42 -6.03 13.70
N THR A 332 -27.36 -6.45 12.45
CA THR A 332 -26.80 -7.71 11.94
C THR A 332 -25.26 -7.70 12.05
N ASN A 333 -24.61 -8.85 11.76
CA ASN A 333 -23.17 -9.18 11.93
C ASN A 333 -22.12 -8.29 11.20
N GLY A 334 -22.45 -7.03 10.91
CA GLY A 334 -21.57 -6.07 10.27
C GLY A 334 -20.40 -5.62 11.14
N LEU A 335 -19.46 -4.96 10.48
CA LEU A 335 -18.30 -4.34 11.10
C LEU A 335 -18.75 -3.29 12.12
N ASN A 336 -18.36 -3.49 13.39
CA ASN A 336 -18.85 -2.66 14.50
C ASN A 336 -18.10 -1.33 14.62
N GLU A 337 -18.75 -0.33 15.25
CA GLU A 337 -18.13 0.97 15.59
C GLU A 337 -16.82 0.79 16.38
N ARG A 338 -16.81 -0.14 17.35
CA ARG A 338 -15.62 -0.45 18.15
C ARG A 338 -14.46 -0.94 17.30
N SER A 339 -14.76 -1.74 16.28
CA SER A 339 -13.75 -2.36 15.41
C SER A 339 -13.14 -1.32 14.47
N CYS A 340 -13.94 -0.36 13.95
CA CYS A 340 -13.42 0.84 13.27
C CYS A 340 -12.45 1.62 14.17
N TRP A 341 -12.84 1.90 15.42
CA TRP A 341 -11.99 2.66 16.34
C TRP A 341 -10.68 1.95 16.67
N ILE A 342 -10.69 0.62 16.81
CA ILE A 342 -9.48 -0.18 16.98
C ILE A 342 -8.55 -0.04 15.78
N ILE A 343 -9.07 -0.15 14.56
CA ILE A 343 -8.28 -0.03 13.32
C ILE A 343 -7.69 1.37 13.19
N VAL A 344 -8.51 2.41 13.34
CA VAL A 344 -8.07 3.82 13.24
C VAL A 344 -7.03 4.13 14.32
N SER A 345 -7.27 3.74 15.56
CA SER A 345 -6.36 4.01 16.68
C SER A 345 -5.04 3.24 16.53
N THR A 346 -5.08 2.03 15.96
CA THR A 346 -3.89 1.27 15.60
C THR A 346 -3.02 2.03 14.59
N ILE A 347 -3.64 2.54 13.51
CA ILE A 347 -2.92 3.28 12.46
C ILE A 347 -2.31 4.56 13.01
N ILE A 348 -3.08 5.32 13.79
CA ILE A 348 -2.61 6.59 14.36
C ILE A 348 -1.50 6.37 15.40
N GLY A 349 -1.69 5.40 16.29
CA GLY A 349 -0.81 5.16 17.42
C GLY A 349 0.54 4.58 17.00
N ASN A 350 0.55 3.57 16.15
CA ASN A 350 1.78 2.89 15.74
C ASN A 350 2.62 3.76 14.78
N TRP A 351 1.98 4.39 13.79
CA TRP A 351 2.67 5.15 12.74
C TRP A 351 2.62 6.68 12.93
N LYS A 352 2.24 7.12 14.14
CA LYS A 352 2.25 8.53 14.59
C LYS A 352 1.48 9.50 13.70
N GLN A 353 0.44 9.03 13.02
CA GLN A 353 -0.44 9.83 12.14
C GLN A 353 -1.46 10.64 12.95
N ARG A 354 -0.97 11.57 13.79
CA ARG A 354 -1.80 12.32 14.76
C ARG A 354 -2.86 13.21 14.12
N ASP A 355 -2.65 13.63 12.88
CA ASP A 355 -3.57 14.47 12.13
C ASP A 355 -4.91 13.79 11.83
N LEU A 356 -4.92 12.45 11.72
CA LEU A 356 -6.17 11.70 11.54
C LEU A 356 -7.11 11.78 12.76
N TRP A 357 -6.62 12.17 13.95
CA TRP A 357 -7.50 12.49 15.07
C TRP A 357 -8.32 13.75 14.80
N MET A 358 -7.75 14.74 14.09
CA MET A 358 -8.48 15.94 13.67
C MET A 358 -9.56 15.57 12.66
N ASP A 359 -9.25 14.72 11.67
CA ASP A 359 -10.23 14.20 10.70
C ASP A 359 -11.41 13.52 11.44
N ALA A 360 -11.12 12.72 12.48
CA ALA A 360 -12.13 12.05 13.29
C ALA A 360 -12.98 13.02 14.13
N GLU A 361 -12.36 14.02 14.75
CA GLU A 361 -13.04 15.07 15.51
C GLU A 361 -13.96 15.90 14.62
N ASP A 362 -13.48 16.31 13.45
CA ASP A 362 -14.24 17.13 12.51
C ASP A 362 -15.42 16.34 11.93
N MET A 363 -15.22 15.06 11.62
CA MET A 363 -16.30 14.15 11.25
C MET A 363 -17.40 14.06 12.32
N LEU A 364 -17.02 13.97 13.61
CA LEU A 364 -17.97 13.91 14.73
C LEU A 364 -18.70 15.24 14.95
N LYS A 365 -17.99 16.38 14.82
CA LYS A 365 -18.60 17.73 14.91
C LYS A 365 -19.64 17.95 13.81
N GLU A 366 -19.31 17.57 12.57
CA GLU A 366 -20.23 17.66 11.44
C GLU A 366 -21.53 16.90 11.72
N MET A 367 -21.43 15.69 12.28
CA MET A 367 -22.59 14.89 12.67
C MET A 367 -23.40 15.53 13.81
N ALA A 368 -22.75 16.15 14.79
CA ALA A 368 -23.45 16.84 15.88
C ALA A 368 -24.25 18.06 15.38
N CYS A 369 -23.76 18.77 14.37
CA CYS A 369 -24.48 19.88 13.74
C CYS A 369 -25.66 19.43 12.87
N GLU A 370 -25.59 18.25 12.26
CA GLU A 370 -26.64 17.73 11.38
C GLU A 370 -27.90 17.26 12.12
N ILE A 371 -27.82 16.93 13.41
CA ILE A 371 -28.98 16.47 14.20
C ILE A 371 -29.86 17.68 14.49
N PRO A 372 -31.04 17.83 13.86
CA PRO A 372 -31.91 18.96 14.10
C PRO A 372 -32.37 18.91 15.57
N GLN A 373 -32.31 20.03 16.28
CA GLN A 373 -32.80 20.18 17.66
C GLN A 373 -34.33 19.95 17.82
N THR A 374 -35.00 19.37 16.83
CA THR A 374 -36.46 19.20 16.78
C THR A 374 -37.01 18.11 17.70
N VAL A 375 -36.17 17.54 18.58
CA VAL A 375 -36.61 16.60 19.62
C VAL A 375 -36.05 17.08 20.97
N ALA A 376 -36.52 18.25 21.40
CA ALA A 376 -36.40 18.72 22.77
C ALA A 376 -37.81 19.01 23.30
#